data_AF-A0A4Q7GE28-F1
#
_entry.id   AF-A0A4Q7GE28-F1
#
_cell.length_a   1.000
_cell.length_b   1.000
_cell.length_c   1.000
_cell.angle_alpha   90.00
_cell.angle_beta   90.00
_cell.angle_gamma   90.00
#
_symmetry.space_group_name_H-M   'P 1'
#
loop_
_entity.id
_entity.type
_entity.pdbx_description
1 polymer ?
#
loop_
_entity_poly.entity_id
_entity_poly.type
_entity_poly.pdbx_seq_one_letter_code
_entity_poly.pdbx_strand_id
1 'polypeptide(L)'
;MRRSQHTEHEILFLLEEADAGISIAEICSTARVSLRTFYRWRKRYGGLTSPALRHLRELEIENQRLRTMLDKLSENRHDGRARATLDKIPRQDFGSSQASVEAAEQSRGACLGRFASIRYMR
;
A
#
# COMPACT_ATOMS: atom_id res chain seq x y z
N MET A 1 9.99 15.04 17.62
CA MET A 1 8.70 15.46 18.21
C MET A 1 7.86 14.23 18.49
N ARG A 2 7.18 14.15 19.64
CA ARG A 2 6.20 13.08 19.88
C ARG A 2 5.03 13.22 18.90
N ARG A 3 4.50 12.09 18.42
CA ARG A 3 3.29 12.07 17.56
C ARG A 3 2.10 12.62 18.37
N SER A 4 1.22 13.38 17.73
CA SER A 4 -0.01 13.83 18.37
C SER A 4 -0.87 12.62 18.72
N GLN A 5 -1.41 12.59 19.94
CA GLN A 5 -2.32 11.53 20.38
C GLN A 5 -3.70 11.64 19.71
N HIS A 6 -4.04 12.83 19.22
CA HIS A 6 -5.31 13.08 18.55
C HIS A 6 -5.15 13.03 17.04
N THR A 7 -6.11 12.40 16.38
CA THR A 7 -6.26 12.43 14.93
C THR A 7 -6.74 13.82 14.48
N GLU A 8 -6.51 14.17 13.22
CA GLU A 8 -7.03 15.46 12.70
C GLU A 8 -8.55 15.51 12.76
N HIS A 9 -9.22 14.37 12.52
CA HIS A 9 -10.67 14.25 12.62
C HIS A 9 -11.20 14.55 14.04
N GLU A 10 -10.59 13.96 15.07
CA GLU A 10 -10.95 14.23 16.47
C GLU A 10 -10.75 15.70 16.83
N ILE A 11 -9.64 16.30 16.40
CA ILE A 11 -9.36 17.72 16.64
C ILE A 11 -10.46 18.60 16.05
N LEU A 12 -10.89 18.28 14.82
CA LEU A 12 -11.93 19.03 14.13
C LEU A 12 -13.30 18.88 14.80
N PHE A 13 -13.64 17.67 15.24
CA PHE A 13 -14.88 17.42 15.98
C PHE A 13 -14.96 18.25 17.26
N LEU A 14 -13.87 18.31 18.03
CA LEU A 14 -13.80 19.12 19.26
C LEU A 14 -13.90 20.64 18.97
N LEU A 15 -13.47 21.08 17.79
CA LEU A 15 -13.64 22.48 17.37
C LEU A 15 -15.10 22.76 16.97
N GLU A 16 -15.77 21.84 16.27
CA GLU A 16 -17.20 21.96 15.95
C GLU A 16 -18.08 21.99 17.23
N GLU A 17 -17.75 21.20 18.25
CA GLU A 17 -18.42 21.24 19.55
C GLU A 17 -18.33 22.63 20.22
N ALA A 18 -17.16 23.26 20.14
CA ALA A 18 -16.97 24.61 20.66
C ALA A 18 -17.76 25.65 19.85
N ASP A 19 -17.82 25.50 18.53
CA ASP A 19 -18.63 26.37 17.66
C ASP A 19 -20.15 26.16 17.87
N ALA A 20 -20.56 24.96 18.27
CA ALA A 20 -21.92 24.63 18.68
C ALA A 20 -22.30 25.19 20.07
N GLY A 21 -21.35 25.80 20.78
CA GLY A 21 -21.57 26.49 22.05
C GLY A 21 -21.24 25.69 23.31
N ILE A 22 -20.62 24.52 23.17
CA ILE A 22 -20.12 23.75 24.33
C ILE A 22 -18.92 24.49 24.94
N SER A 23 -18.80 24.46 26.27
CA SER A 23 -17.72 25.19 26.94
C SER A 23 -16.35 24.57 26.61
N ILE A 24 -15.39 25.44 26.26
CA ILE A 24 -14.02 25.01 25.93
C ILE A 24 -13.36 24.30 27.12
N ALA A 25 -13.74 24.67 28.35
CA ALA A 25 -13.24 24.03 29.57
C ALA A 25 -13.69 22.57 29.68
N GLU A 26 -14.96 22.27 29.39
CA GLU A 26 -15.48 20.89 29.35
C GLU A 26 -14.81 20.08 28.25
N ILE A 27 -14.71 20.63 27.04
CA ILE A 27 -14.03 19.99 25.90
C ILE A 27 -12.58 19.63 26.24
N CYS A 28 -11.84 20.54 26.86
CA CYS A 28 -10.46 20.28 27.28
C CYS A 28 -10.37 19.20 28.37
N SER A 29 -11.34 19.15 29.27
CA SER A 29 -11.42 18.14 30.33
C SER A 29 -11.72 16.75 29.77
N THR A 30 -12.73 16.63 28.90
CA THR A 30 -13.15 15.36 28.29
C THR A 30 -12.08 14.80 27.36
N ALA A 31 -11.52 15.64 26.49
CA ALA A 31 -10.48 15.23 25.56
C ALA A 31 -9.08 15.13 26.20
N ARG A 32 -8.92 15.47 27.50
CA ARG A 32 -7.65 15.48 28.24
C ARG A 32 -6.57 16.33 27.56
N VAL A 33 -6.97 17.50 27.08
CA VAL A 33 -6.10 18.41 26.33
C VAL A 33 -5.96 19.73 27.10
N SER A 34 -4.77 20.32 27.04
CA SER A 34 -4.60 21.67 27.59
C SER A 34 -5.27 22.73 26.72
N LEU A 35 -5.78 23.78 27.37
CA LEU A 35 -6.40 24.94 26.72
C LEU A 35 -5.48 25.55 25.64
N ARG A 36 -4.17 25.60 25.93
CA ARG A 36 -3.13 26.07 24.98
C ARG A 36 -3.13 25.26 23.68
N THR A 37 -3.32 23.94 23.78
CA THR A 37 -3.35 23.05 22.63
C THR A 37 -4.63 23.22 21.83
N PHE A 38 -5.76 23.37 22.51
CA PHE A 38 -7.04 23.67 21.86
C PHE A 38 -6.97 24.94 21.00
N TYR A 39 -6.45 26.05 21.55
CA TYR A 39 -6.29 27.27 20.76
C TYR A 39 -5.25 27.16 19.65
N ARG A 40 -4.20 26.33 19.83
CA ARG A 40 -3.27 26.01 18.74
C ARG A 40 -3.98 25.29 17.60
N TRP A 41 -4.88 24.36 17.90
CA TRP A 41 -5.71 23.70 16.91
C TRP A 41 -6.67 24.68 16.26
N ARG A 42 -7.35 25.54 17.02
CA ARG A 42 -8.24 26.57 16.45
C ARG A 42 -7.51 27.51 15.49
N LYS A 43 -6.25 27.88 15.77
CA LYS A 43 -5.43 28.67 14.82
C LYS A 43 -5.08 27.90 13.55
N ARG A 44 -4.85 26.59 13.64
CA ARG A 44 -4.46 25.75 12.49
C ARG A 44 -5.64 25.32 11.64
N TYR A 45 -6.76 24.99 12.28
CA TYR A 45 -7.90 24.31 11.66
C TYR A 45 -9.20 25.13 11.71
N GLY A 46 -9.29 26.19 12.51
CA GLY A 46 -10.51 27.01 12.65
C GLY A 46 -10.90 27.83 11.42
N GLY A 47 -10.08 27.82 10.35
CA GLY A 47 -10.44 28.35 9.04
C GLY A 47 -10.94 27.29 8.05
N LEU A 48 -10.81 25.99 8.38
CA LEU A 48 -11.42 24.92 7.58
C LEU A 48 -12.92 24.88 7.91
N THR A 49 -13.73 25.42 7.00
CA THR A 49 -15.18 25.50 7.14
C THR A 49 -15.80 24.09 7.14
N SER A 50 -16.82 23.87 7.98
CA SER A 50 -17.59 22.60 8.06
C SER A 50 -17.99 21.95 6.71
N PRO A 51 -18.32 22.66 5.61
CA PRO A 51 -18.52 22.03 4.29
C PRO A 51 -17.24 21.44 3.65
N ALA A 52 -16.09 22.11 3.79
CA ALA A 52 -14.81 21.55 3.32
C ALA A 52 -14.43 20.29 4.10
N LEU A 53 -14.83 20.23 5.38
CA LEU A 53 -14.65 19.06 6.24
C LEU A 53 -15.58 17.90 5.88
N ARG A 54 -16.84 18.18 5.54
CA ARG A 54 -17.75 17.16 4.99
C ARG A 54 -17.23 16.56 3.70
N HIS A 55 -16.75 17.41 2.79
CA HIS A 55 -16.17 16.95 1.54
C HIS A 55 -14.90 16.11 1.76
N LEU A 56 -14.05 16.49 2.71
CA LEU A 56 -12.88 15.69 3.12
C LEU A 56 -13.30 14.31 3.64
N ARG A 57 -14.34 14.22 4.48
CA ARG A 57 -14.86 12.93 4.97
C ARG A 57 -15.39 12.05 3.84
N GLU A 58 -16.17 12.64 2.92
CA GLU A 58 -16.69 11.94 1.76
C GLU A 58 -15.56 11.36 0.90
N LEU A 59 -14.52 12.16 0.65
CA LEU A 59 -13.35 11.73 -0.11
C LEU A 59 -12.55 10.63 0.61
N GLU A 60 -12.40 10.69 1.93
CA GLU A 60 -11.73 9.64 2.70
C GLU A 60 -12.49 8.30 2.64
N ILE A 61 -13.82 8.34 2.78
CA ILE A 61 -14.70 7.17 2.67
C ILE A 61 -14.60 6.58 1.26
N GLU A 62 -14.68 7.42 0.23
CA GLU A 62 -14.55 6.99 -1.17
C GLU A 62 -13.16 6.36 -1.41
N ASN A 63 -12.08 6.95 -0.89
CA ASN A 63 -10.73 6.42 -1.04
C ASN A 63 -10.58 5.05 -0.37
N GLN A 64 -11.13 4.88 0.83
CA GLN A 64 -11.14 3.58 1.51
C GLN A 64 -11.90 2.53 0.70
N ARG A 65 -13.10 2.88 0.21
CA ARG A 65 -13.90 1.99 -0.63
C ARG A 65 -13.16 1.58 -1.90
N LEU A 66 -12.52 2.53 -2.57
CA LEU A 66 -11.73 2.29 -3.78
C LEU A 66 -10.53 1.38 -3.49
N ARG A 67 -9.82 1.59 -2.37
CA ARG A 67 -8.72 0.72 -1.93
C ARG A 67 -9.20 -0.71 -1.69
N THR A 68 -10.29 -0.89 -0.95
CA THR A 68 -10.86 -2.23 -0.74
C THR A 68 -11.26 -2.91 -2.05
N MET A 69 -11.79 -2.17 -3.01
CA MET A 69 -12.11 -2.71 -4.32
C MET A 69 -10.86 -3.09 -5.12
N LEU A 70 -9.84 -2.24 -5.10
CA LEU A 70 -8.53 -2.51 -5.72
C LEU A 70 -7.91 -3.79 -5.14
N ASP A 71 -7.91 -3.93 -3.82
CA ASP A 71 -7.33 -5.09 -3.14
C ASP A 71 -8.04 -6.37 -3.59
N LYS A 72 -9.39 -6.39 -3.56
CA LYS A 72 -10.21 -7.51 -4.05
C LYS A 72 -9.93 -7.87 -5.52
N LEU A 73 -9.82 -6.86 -6.39
CA LEU A 73 -9.52 -7.08 -7.80
C LEU A 73 -8.08 -7.58 -8.02
N SER A 74 -7.15 -7.13 -7.19
CA SER A 74 -5.76 -7.56 -7.26
C SER A 74 -5.60 -9.02 -6.81
N GLU A 75 -6.31 -9.43 -5.77
CA GLU A 75 -6.35 -10.80 -5.25
C GLU A 75 -6.90 -11.77 -6.31
N ASN A 76 -8.02 -11.41 -6.94
CA ASN A 76 -8.63 -12.20 -8.03
C ASN A 76 -7.69 -12.41 -9.24
N ARG A 77 -6.79 -11.46 -9.54
CA ARG A 77 -5.80 -11.63 -10.63
C ARG A 77 -4.70 -12.63 -10.28
N HIS A 78 -4.39 -12.80 -8.99
CA HIS A 78 -3.39 -13.77 -8.56
C HIS A 78 -3.96 -15.20 -8.58
N ASP A 79 -5.26 -15.38 -8.32
CA ASP A 79 -5.94 -16.68 -8.39
C ASP A 79 -6.09 -17.23 -9.81
N GLY A 80 -6.24 -16.36 -10.81
CA GLY A 80 -6.40 -16.74 -12.21
C GLY A 80 -5.13 -17.28 -12.90
N ARG A 81 -3.94 -17.06 -12.33
CA ARG A 81 -2.66 -17.49 -12.93
C ARG A 81 -2.16 -18.84 -12.40
N ALA A 82 -2.65 -19.30 -11.25
CA ALA A 82 -2.16 -20.53 -10.62
C ALA A 82 -2.76 -21.83 -11.19
N ARG A 83 -3.76 -21.76 -12.08
CA ARG A 83 -4.53 -22.95 -12.54
C ARG A 83 -4.27 -23.40 -13.98
N ALA A 84 -3.30 -22.80 -14.68
CA ALA A 84 -3.05 -23.06 -16.11
C ALA A 84 -1.67 -23.70 -16.43
N THR A 85 -0.95 -24.25 -15.46
CA THR A 85 0.36 -24.88 -15.74
C THR A 85 0.62 -26.11 -14.88
N LEU A 86 -0.10 -27.22 -15.12
CA LEU A 86 0.47 -28.57 -15.14
C LEU A 86 -0.62 -29.58 -15.51
N ASP A 87 -0.99 -29.62 -16.78
CA ASP A 87 -1.53 -30.86 -17.31
C ASP A 87 -1.13 -31.00 -18.79
N LYS A 88 -0.50 -32.14 -19.09
CA LYS A 88 -0.05 -32.64 -20.39
C LYS A 88 1.30 -32.12 -20.91
N ILE A 89 2.38 -32.74 -20.43
CA ILE A 89 3.51 -33.08 -21.30
C ILE A 89 3.57 -34.60 -21.35
N PRO A 90 3.18 -35.26 -22.47
CA PRO A 90 3.45 -36.68 -22.63
C PRO A 90 4.97 -36.88 -22.66
N ARG A 91 5.49 -37.77 -21.80
CA ARG A 91 6.89 -38.19 -21.88
C ARG A 91 7.10 -38.92 -23.21
N GLN A 92 8.00 -38.39 -24.02
CA GLN A 92 8.47 -39.03 -25.24
C GLN A 92 9.79 -39.72 -24.88
N ASP A 93 9.75 -41.04 -24.71
CA ASP A 93 10.94 -41.85 -24.46
C ASP A 93 11.75 -41.91 -25.76
N PHE A 94 12.69 -40.97 -25.93
CA PHE A 94 13.69 -41.08 -26.99
C PHE A 94 14.83 -41.97 -26.50
N GLY A 95 14.86 -43.18 -27.06
CA GLY A 95 15.90 -44.17 -26.82
C GLY A 95 17.30 -43.60 -27.09
N SER A 96 18.21 -43.94 -26.17
CA SER A 96 19.65 -43.70 -26.26
C SER A 96 20.21 -44.26 -27.57
N SER A 97 20.70 -43.38 -28.45
CA SER A 97 21.63 -43.76 -29.51
C SER A 97 22.99 -43.15 -29.18
N GLN A 98 23.98 -44.04 -29.04
CA GLN A 98 25.36 -43.79 -28.60
C GLN A 98 26.15 -42.81 -29.48
N ALA A 99 25.62 -42.39 -30.63
CA ALA A 99 26.25 -41.45 -31.55
C ALA A 99 26.42 -40.02 -31.00
N SER A 100 25.73 -39.68 -29.91
CA SER A 100 25.73 -38.31 -29.35
C SER A 100 26.90 -38.05 -28.39
N VAL A 101 27.49 -39.11 -27.83
CA VAL A 101 28.53 -39.00 -26.79
C VAL A 101 29.90 -38.68 -27.41
N GLU A 102 30.18 -39.18 -28.61
CA GLU A 102 31.44 -38.93 -29.32
C GLU A 102 31.53 -37.51 -29.91
N ALA A 103 30.39 -36.86 -30.19
CA ALA A 103 30.37 -35.47 -30.66
C ALA A 103 30.73 -34.45 -29.55
N ALA A 104 30.60 -34.83 -28.28
CA ALA A 104 30.88 -33.96 -27.14
C ALA A 104 32.39 -33.83 -26.82
N GLU A 105 33.24 -34.73 -27.32
CA GLU A 105 34.70 -34.67 -27.07
C GLU A 105 35.45 -33.77 -28.07
N GLN A 106 34.81 -33.37 -29.17
CA GLN A 106 35.46 -32.59 -30.24
C GLN A 106 35.48 -31.06 -29.99
N SER A 107 34.75 -30.55 -29.00
CA SER A 107 34.68 -29.11 -28.71
C SER A 107 35.52 -28.75 -27.48
N ARG A 108 36.85 -28.97 -27.59
CA ARG A 108 37.83 -28.28 -26.74
C ARG A 108 37.89 -26.80 -27.15
N GLY A 109 37.09 -25.96 -26.49
CA GLY A 109 37.24 -24.50 -26.52
C GLY A 109 36.07 -23.73 -27.16
N ALA A 110 35.69 -22.65 -26.46
CA ALA A 110 34.60 -21.70 -26.75
C ALA A 110 33.18 -22.25 -26.44
N CYS A 111 32.29 -21.61 -25.67
CA CYS A 111 32.04 -20.18 -25.50
C CYS A 111 31.57 -19.84 -24.08
N LEU A 112 31.93 -18.62 -23.66
CA LEU A 112 31.62 -17.94 -22.41
C LEU A 112 30.12 -17.94 -22.07
N GLY A 113 29.83 -18.11 -20.78
CA GLY A 113 28.48 -18.18 -20.25
C GLY A 113 27.61 -16.97 -20.56
N ARG A 114 26.34 -17.26 -20.84
CA ARG A 114 25.24 -16.29 -20.84
C ARG A 114 25.26 -15.56 -19.47
N PHE A 115 25.12 -14.24 -19.46
CA PHE A 115 24.98 -13.38 -18.26
C PHE A 115 26.25 -12.81 -17.60
N ALA A 116 27.44 -12.93 -18.19
CA ALA A 116 28.59 -12.11 -17.79
C ALA A 116 28.54 -10.72 -18.47
N SER A 117 27.54 -9.91 -18.17
CA SER A 117 27.57 -8.47 -18.45
C SER A 117 26.47 -7.71 -17.70
N ILE A 118 26.90 -6.83 -16.79
CA ILE A 118 26.40 -5.44 -16.65
C ILE A 118 24.96 -5.29 -16.10
N ARG A 119 24.67 -4.55 -15.03
CA ARG A 119 25.40 -3.71 -14.08
C ARG A 119 24.40 -3.46 -12.93
N TYR A 120 24.81 -3.66 -11.68
CA TYR A 120 24.16 -2.95 -10.56
C TYR A 120 24.52 -1.47 -10.72
N MET A 121 23.53 -0.61 -10.92
CA MET A 121 23.67 0.83 -10.71
C MET A 121 22.77 1.20 -9.54
N ARG A 122 23.45 1.84 -8.59
CA ARG A 122 23.02 2.40 -7.33
C ARG A 122 22.48 3.81 -7.56
#